data_AF-A0AAW0KCB7-F1
#
_entry.id   AF-A0AAW0KCB7-F1
#
_cell.length_a   1.000
_cell.length_b   1.000
_cell.length_c   1.000
_cell.angle_alpha   90.00
_cell.angle_beta   90.00
_cell.angle_gamma   90.00
#
_symmetry.space_group_name_H-M   'P 1'
#
loop_
_entity.id
_entity.type
_entity.pdbx_description
1 polymer ?
#
loop_
_entity_poly.entity_id
_entity_poly.type
_entity_poly.pdbx_seq_one_letter_code
_entity_poly.pdbx_strand_id
1 'polypeptide(L)'
;MAIDDILHTSHPLLHSNVAHANNKKKKKNINFVSLAKWVLKFTMWIVFLAWVALFFVIPTDFGSELYADWIAATNESLFGYTGSYLLLYSGPIIIIAFLAVPYLLISGEDQLQLQEYSHKNFVYFRKKTPRFRLWTFPVLVDGSLGVVSAAELIGIILFIVFVIWDVYVYTAVILGTLTDDMDPLDLWYDILLGWVLL
;
A
#
# COMPACT_ATOMS: atom_id res chain seq x y z
N MET A 1 67.62 37.81 28.98
CA MET A 1 67.31 37.16 27.69
C MET A 1 66.13 36.24 27.97
N ALA A 2 64.92 36.72 27.73
CA ALA A 2 63.67 36.00 27.97
C ALA A 2 62.65 36.57 26.98
N ILE A 3 62.60 36.00 25.77
CA ILE A 3 61.61 36.31 24.71
C ILE A 3 61.25 34.97 24.06
N ASP A 4 60.59 34.12 24.82
CA ASP A 4 60.27 32.76 24.38
C ASP A 4 58.83 32.35 24.76
N ASP A 5 58.12 33.13 25.59
CA ASP A 5 56.93 32.68 26.31
C ASP A 5 55.56 33.22 25.81
N ILE A 6 55.48 33.87 24.64
CA ILE A 6 54.24 34.54 24.18
C ILE A 6 53.56 33.88 22.97
N LEU A 7 54.01 32.72 22.49
CA LEU A 7 53.46 32.11 21.26
C LEU A 7 52.75 30.77 21.48
N HIS A 8 51.84 30.64 22.47
CA HIS A 8 51.12 29.36 22.59
C HIS A 8 49.63 29.37 23.00
N THR A 9 48.97 30.52 23.10
CA THR A 9 47.63 30.58 23.70
C THR A 9 46.63 31.43 22.92
N SER A 10 46.37 31.07 21.67
CA SER A 10 45.14 31.56 21.02
C SER A 10 44.85 30.77 19.76
N HIS A 11 44.26 29.57 19.83
CA HIS A 11 43.44 29.00 18.74
C HIS A 11 42.53 27.77 19.07
N PRO A 12 42.05 27.48 20.30
CA PRO A 12 41.11 26.36 20.48
C PRO A 12 39.62 26.69 20.25
N LEU A 13 39.21 27.97 20.24
CA LEU A 13 37.79 28.35 20.27
C LEU A 13 37.07 28.37 18.91
N LEU A 14 37.79 28.46 17.79
CA LEU A 14 37.17 28.36 16.47
C LEU A 14 36.83 26.91 16.10
N HIS A 15 37.66 25.95 16.53
CA HIS A 15 37.48 24.54 16.18
C HIS A 15 36.28 23.91 16.90
N SER A 16 36.00 24.31 18.15
CA SER A 16 34.84 23.82 18.90
C SER A 16 33.52 24.35 18.32
N ASN A 17 33.45 25.62 17.93
CA ASN A 17 32.25 26.20 17.31
C ASN A 17 31.98 25.64 15.92
N VAL A 18 33.01 25.41 15.10
CA VAL A 18 32.87 24.74 13.78
C VAL A 18 32.43 23.29 13.95
N ALA A 19 33.00 22.55 14.90
CA ALA A 19 32.58 21.18 15.21
C ALA A 19 31.13 21.13 15.76
N HIS A 20 30.75 22.08 16.62
CA HIS A 20 29.42 22.14 17.20
C HIS A 20 28.35 22.58 16.18
N ALA A 21 28.70 23.48 15.25
CA ALA A 21 27.84 23.88 14.13
C ALA A 21 27.69 22.75 13.10
N ASN A 22 28.78 22.04 12.76
CA ASN A 22 28.73 20.88 11.88
C ASN A 22 27.91 19.73 12.49
N ASN A 23 28.05 19.46 13.79
CA ASN A 23 27.24 18.47 14.47
C ASN A 23 25.74 18.84 14.50
N LYS A 24 25.40 20.12 14.72
CA LYS A 24 24.00 20.59 14.64
C LYS A 24 23.43 20.47 13.23
N LYS A 25 24.19 20.85 12.19
CA LYS A 25 23.78 20.70 10.78
C LYS A 25 23.60 19.23 10.40
N LYS A 26 24.56 18.37 10.75
CA LYS A 26 24.52 16.92 10.49
C LYS A 26 23.32 16.25 11.20
N LYS A 27 23.10 16.56 12.48
CA LYS A 27 21.95 16.05 13.26
C LYS A 27 20.60 16.52 12.70
N LYS A 28 20.49 17.78 12.27
CA LYS A 28 19.27 18.31 11.63
C LYS A 28 18.98 17.57 10.32
N ASN A 29 19.99 17.39 9.46
CA ASN A 29 19.82 16.69 8.17
C ASN A 29 19.41 15.22 8.35
N ILE A 30 19.96 14.51 9.34
CA ILE A 30 19.59 13.12 9.65
C ILE A 30 18.11 13.02 10.05
N ASN A 31 17.60 13.97 10.86
CA ASN A 31 16.21 13.97 11.30
C ASN A 31 15.24 14.26 10.14
N PHE A 32 15.57 15.20 9.24
CA PHE A 32 14.76 15.50 8.05
C PHE A 32 14.73 14.34 7.06
N VAL A 33 15.87 13.68 6.85
CA VAL A 33 15.98 12.48 6.01
C VAL A 33 15.16 11.32 6.57
N SER A 34 15.22 11.11 7.89
CA SER A 34 14.41 10.08 8.57
C SER A 34 12.90 10.37 8.47
N LEU A 35 12.50 11.63 8.65
CA LEU A 35 11.10 12.05 8.49
C LEU A 35 10.62 11.86 7.04
N ALA A 36 11.42 12.28 6.05
CA ALA A 36 11.08 12.14 4.64
C ALA A 36 10.91 10.67 4.23
N LYS A 37 11.77 9.76 4.73
CA LYS A 37 11.61 8.31 4.51
C LYS A 37 10.32 7.79 5.11
N TRP A 38 9.99 8.21 6.33
CA TRP A 38 8.77 7.82 7.01
C TRP A 38 7.55 8.30 6.21
N VAL A 39 7.52 9.58 5.84
CA VAL A 39 6.44 10.16 5.03
C VAL A 39 6.27 9.39 3.71
N LEU A 40 7.34 9.16 2.93
CA LEU A 40 7.23 8.41 1.67
C LEU A 40 6.66 7.00 1.88
N LYS A 41 7.11 6.30 2.93
CA LYS A 41 6.62 4.96 3.26
C LYS A 41 5.14 4.97 3.61
N PHE A 42 4.70 5.93 4.40
CA PHE A 42 3.29 6.09 4.76
C PHE A 42 2.44 6.50 3.55
N THR A 43 2.93 7.42 2.72
CA THR A 43 2.24 7.83 1.48
C THR A 43 2.02 6.64 0.56
N MET A 44 3.03 5.80 0.31
CA MET A 44 2.87 4.58 -0.49
C MET A 44 1.82 3.64 0.11
N TRP A 45 1.85 3.46 1.42
CA TRP A 45 0.88 2.63 2.14
C TRP A 45 -0.55 3.15 1.99
N ILE A 46 -0.74 4.47 2.13
CA ILE A 46 -2.05 5.12 1.99
C ILE A 46 -2.57 4.96 0.56
N VAL A 47 -1.74 5.22 -0.45
CA VAL A 47 -2.12 5.05 -1.87
C VAL A 47 -2.55 3.60 -2.13
N PHE A 48 -1.79 2.63 -1.63
CA PHE A 48 -2.11 1.21 -1.79
C PHE A 48 -3.41 0.83 -1.08
N LEU A 49 -3.59 1.23 0.19
CA LEU A 49 -4.81 0.94 0.95
C LEU A 49 -6.05 1.59 0.33
N ALA A 50 -5.94 2.85 -0.11
CA ALA A 50 -7.03 3.56 -0.78
C ALA A 50 -7.41 2.85 -2.09
N TRP A 51 -6.43 2.40 -2.86
CA TRP A 51 -6.68 1.65 -4.09
C TRP A 51 -7.32 0.29 -3.82
N VAL A 52 -6.86 -0.46 -2.82
CA VAL A 52 -7.49 -1.73 -2.42
C VAL A 52 -8.92 -1.49 -1.91
N ALA A 53 -9.13 -0.47 -1.07
CA ALA A 53 -10.44 -0.10 -0.57
C ALA A 53 -11.40 0.29 -1.70
N LEU A 54 -10.90 0.89 -2.78
CA LEU A 54 -11.71 1.23 -3.95
C LEU A 54 -12.41 0.00 -4.52
N PHE A 55 -11.75 -1.17 -4.58
CA PHE A 55 -12.40 -2.41 -5.04
C PHE A 55 -13.58 -2.85 -4.18
N PHE A 56 -13.55 -2.58 -2.88
CA PHE A 56 -14.69 -2.85 -2.00
C PHE A 56 -15.82 -1.85 -2.18
N VAL A 57 -15.49 -0.64 -2.62
CA VAL A 57 -16.47 0.44 -2.83
C VAL A 57 -17.15 0.29 -4.19
N ILE A 58 -16.46 -0.15 -5.25
CA ILE A 58 -17.04 -0.36 -6.60
C ILE A 58 -18.41 -1.07 -6.59
N PRO A 59 -18.65 -2.18 -5.86
CA PRO A 59 -19.95 -2.85 -5.86
C PRO A 59 -21.06 -2.08 -5.13
N THR A 60 -20.76 -0.97 -4.45
CA THR A 60 -21.76 -0.11 -3.80
C THR A 60 -22.28 0.96 -4.76
N ASP A 61 -23.46 1.51 -4.52
CA ASP A 61 -24.07 2.57 -5.36
C ASP A 61 -23.14 3.76 -5.57
N PHE A 62 -22.45 4.19 -4.51
CA PHE A 62 -21.46 5.27 -4.60
C PHE A 62 -20.24 4.89 -5.45
N GLY A 63 -19.76 3.65 -5.33
CA GLY A 63 -18.58 3.21 -6.07
C GLY A 63 -18.84 2.95 -7.54
N SER A 64 -20.05 2.51 -7.90
CA SER A 64 -20.43 2.31 -9.29
C SER A 64 -20.56 3.65 -10.02
N GLU A 65 -21.11 4.68 -9.37
CA GLU A 65 -21.11 6.07 -9.87
C GLU A 65 -19.69 6.60 -10.04
N LEU A 66 -18.84 6.51 -9.00
CA LEU A 66 -17.44 6.94 -9.08
C LEU A 66 -16.66 6.23 -10.19
N TYR A 67 -16.92 4.94 -10.40
CA TYR A 67 -16.30 4.16 -11.45
C TYR A 67 -16.74 4.64 -12.85
N ALA A 68 -18.05 4.89 -13.04
CA ALA A 68 -18.57 5.42 -14.29
C ALA A 68 -18.00 6.82 -14.60
N ASP A 69 -17.96 7.70 -13.60
CA ASP A 69 -17.38 9.04 -13.72
C ASP A 69 -15.88 8.99 -14.06
N TRP A 70 -15.13 8.07 -13.44
CA TRP A 70 -13.70 7.90 -13.73
C TRP A 70 -13.47 7.47 -15.17
N ILE A 71 -14.22 6.46 -15.64
CA ILE A 71 -14.12 5.98 -17.02
C ILE A 71 -14.55 7.08 -17.99
N ALA A 72 -15.62 7.83 -17.72
CA ALA A 72 -16.05 8.95 -18.57
C ALA A 72 -14.95 10.03 -18.67
N ALA A 73 -14.37 10.44 -17.54
CA ALA A 73 -13.33 11.47 -17.50
C ALA A 73 -12.02 11.03 -18.18
N THR A 74 -11.67 9.74 -18.10
CA THR A 74 -10.42 9.22 -18.67
C THR A 74 -10.57 8.70 -20.09
N ASN A 75 -11.78 8.39 -20.53
CA ASN A 75 -12.05 7.96 -21.89
C ASN A 75 -11.96 9.10 -22.91
N GLU A 76 -12.29 10.34 -22.50
CA GLU A 76 -12.06 11.53 -23.34
C GLU A 76 -10.58 11.95 -23.41
N SER A 77 -9.73 11.34 -22.57
CA SER A 77 -8.27 11.54 -22.60
C SER A 77 -7.60 10.74 -23.72
N LEU A 78 -6.31 10.99 -23.95
CA LEU A 78 -5.46 10.35 -24.97
C LEU A 78 -5.38 8.81 -24.88
N PHE A 79 -5.91 8.23 -23.81
CA PHE A 79 -5.82 6.82 -23.46
C PHE A 79 -7.04 5.99 -23.91
N GLY A 80 -8.18 6.63 -24.19
CA GLY A 80 -9.44 5.97 -24.54
C GLY A 80 -9.93 4.95 -23.51
N TYR A 81 -10.94 4.16 -23.87
CA TYR A 81 -11.52 3.14 -22.98
C TYR A 81 -10.48 2.15 -22.44
N THR A 82 -9.63 1.59 -23.31
CA THR A 82 -8.63 0.60 -22.89
C THR A 82 -7.61 1.19 -21.91
N GLY A 83 -7.17 2.42 -22.15
CA GLY A 83 -6.20 3.06 -21.25
C GLY A 83 -6.83 3.55 -19.95
N SER A 84 -8.14 3.81 -19.92
CA SER A 84 -8.89 4.12 -18.69
C SER A 84 -8.83 2.96 -17.69
N TYR A 85 -9.04 1.72 -18.18
CA TYR A 85 -8.88 0.51 -17.36
C TYR A 85 -7.44 0.31 -16.89
N LEU A 86 -6.46 0.52 -17.78
CA LEU A 86 -5.05 0.46 -17.38
C LEU A 86 -4.75 1.48 -16.29
N LEU A 87 -5.20 2.73 -16.40
CA LEU A 87 -4.96 3.75 -15.38
C LEU A 87 -5.64 3.42 -14.05
N LEU A 88 -6.87 2.91 -14.07
CA LEU A 88 -7.58 2.54 -12.85
C LEU A 88 -6.90 1.38 -12.10
N TYR A 89 -6.44 0.35 -12.83
CA TYR A 89 -5.84 -0.84 -12.23
C TYR A 89 -4.33 -0.76 -12.02
N SER A 90 -3.60 -0.02 -12.87
CA SER A 90 -2.14 0.08 -12.79
C SER A 90 -1.63 1.46 -12.39
N GLY A 91 -2.43 2.51 -12.49
CA GLY A 91 -2.04 3.88 -12.14
C GLY A 91 -1.51 4.00 -10.71
N PRO A 92 -2.19 3.45 -9.69
CA PRO A 92 -1.70 3.47 -8.32
C PRO A 92 -0.38 2.73 -8.14
N ILE A 93 -0.16 1.64 -8.88
CA ILE A 93 1.12 0.90 -8.87
C ILE A 93 2.23 1.74 -9.51
N ILE A 94 1.95 2.43 -10.62
CA ILE A 94 2.89 3.34 -11.28
C ILE A 94 3.26 4.52 -10.36
N ILE A 95 2.26 5.10 -9.67
CA ILE A 95 2.48 6.16 -8.67
C ILE A 95 3.42 5.66 -7.57
N ILE A 96 3.14 4.48 -6.99
CA ILE A 96 3.99 3.89 -5.96
C ILE A 96 5.41 3.64 -6.49
N ALA A 97 5.56 3.14 -7.71
CA ALA A 97 6.87 2.92 -8.34
C ALA A 97 7.64 4.23 -8.50
N PHE A 98 6.97 5.32 -8.91
CA PHE A 98 7.59 6.63 -9.02
C PHE A 98 8.00 7.19 -7.65
N LEU A 99 7.16 7.04 -6.61
CA LEU A 99 7.51 7.39 -5.23
C LEU A 99 8.64 6.52 -4.69
N ALA A 100 8.79 5.28 -5.16
CA ALA A 100 9.82 4.36 -4.70
C ALA A 100 11.22 4.81 -5.09
N VAL A 101 11.38 5.51 -6.21
CA VAL A 101 12.68 6.02 -6.68
C VAL A 101 13.35 6.95 -5.65
N PRO A 102 12.74 8.08 -5.22
CA PRO A 102 13.33 8.92 -4.19
C PRO A 102 13.41 8.20 -2.83
N TYR A 103 12.48 7.31 -2.49
CA TYR A 103 12.58 6.51 -1.27
C TYR A 103 13.85 5.66 -1.26
N LEU A 104 14.12 4.94 -2.34
CA LEU A 104 15.30 4.09 -2.50
C LEU A 104 16.58 4.92 -2.55
N LEU A 105 16.59 6.07 -3.21
CA LEU A 105 17.75 6.96 -3.25
C LEU A 105 18.15 7.44 -1.84
N ILE A 106 17.16 7.86 -1.05
CA ILE A 106 17.39 8.31 0.31
C ILE A 106 17.72 7.10 1.23
N SER A 107 17.14 5.93 0.97
CA SER A 107 17.32 4.70 1.77
C SER A 107 18.61 3.92 1.46
N GLY A 108 19.17 4.07 0.26
CA GLY A 108 20.35 3.33 -0.22
C GLY A 108 21.61 3.56 0.62
N GLU A 109 21.79 4.76 1.15
CA GLU A 109 22.91 5.11 2.05
C GLU A 109 22.89 4.31 3.38
N ASP A 110 21.68 3.98 3.85
CA ASP A 110 21.48 3.21 5.08
C ASP A 110 21.52 1.70 4.81
N GLN A 111 21.09 1.27 3.61
CA GLN A 111 21.03 -0.13 3.23
C GLN A 111 22.40 -0.77 3.01
N LEU A 112 23.40 -0.01 2.55
CA LEU A 112 24.77 -0.52 2.45
C LEU A 112 25.38 -0.82 3.83
N GLN A 113 25.13 0.06 4.80
CA GLN A 113 25.54 -0.17 6.19
C GLN A 113 24.74 -1.31 6.84
N LEU A 114 23.43 -1.40 6.54
CA LEU A 114 22.58 -2.50 7.00
C LEU A 114 22.91 -3.83 6.34
N GLN A 115 23.41 -3.88 5.10
CA GLN A 115 23.83 -5.11 4.44
C GLN A 115 25.13 -5.64 5.07
N GLU A 116 26.07 -4.75 5.39
CA GLU A 116 27.30 -5.09 6.11
C GLU A 116 27.03 -5.47 7.58
N TYR A 117 26.14 -4.73 8.27
CA TYR A 117 25.66 -5.08 9.60
C TYR A 117 24.79 -6.33 9.60
N SER A 118 23.97 -6.58 8.57
CA SER A 118 23.12 -7.76 8.44
C SER A 118 23.92 -8.99 8.08
N HIS A 119 25.03 -8.86 7.34
CA HIS A 119 25.97 -9.97 7.13
C HIS A 119 26.70 -10.33 8.44
N LYS A 120 27.20 -9.33 9.18
CA LYS A 120 27.81 -9.55 10.51
C LYS A 120 26.82 -10.09 11.54
N ASN A 121 25.61 -9.53 11.58
CA ASN A 121 24.55 -9.97 12.47
C ASN A 121 24.02 -11.34 12.05
N PHE A 122 23.88 -11.70 10.77
CA PHE A 122 23.45 -13.03 10.34
C PHE A 122 24.41 -14.13 10.85
N VAL A 123 25.71 -13.86 10.86
CA VAL A 123 26.73 -14.78 11.40
C VAL A 123 26.64 -14.90 12.94
N TYR A 124 26.30 -13.81 13.66
CA TYR A 124 26.12 -13.83 15.12
C TYR A 124 24.72 -14.30 15.59
N PHE A 125 23.66 -14.05 14.81
CA PHE A 125 22.26 -14.38 15.15
C PHE A 125 21.97 -15.87 14.97
N ARG A 126 22.72 -16.57 14.12
CA ARG A 126 22.59 -18.04 13.98
C ARG A 126 22.91 -18.79 15.29
N LYS A 127 23.58 -18.15 16.26
CA LYS A 127 24.02 -18.80 17.52
C LYS A 127 23.17 -18.49 18.75
N LYS A 128 22.24 -17.53 18.73
CA LYS A 128 21.41 -17.24 19.90
C LYS A 128 19.97 -16.87 19.54
N THR A 129 19.07 -17.76 19.98
CA THR A 129 17.64 -17.59 20.29
C THR A 129 16.65 -17.69 19.11
N PRO A 130 15.83 -18.76 19.05
CA PRO A 130 14.64 -18.80 18.21
C PRO A 130 13.60 -17.85 18.82
N ARG A 131 13.52 -16.64 18.29
CA ARG A 131 12.53 -15.66 18.72
C ARG A 131 11.24 -15.98 17.96
N PHE A 132 10.24 -16.48 18.68
CA PHE A 132 8.92 -16.85 18.14
C PHE A 132 8.40 -15.76 17.19
N ARG A 133 8.40 -16.11 15.91
CA ARG A 133 7.97 -15.27 14.80
C ARG A 133 6.52 -15.63 14.53
N LEU A 134 5.59 -14.90 15.14
CA LEU A 134 4.14 -15.02 14.89
C LEU A 134 3.74 -14.77 13.41
N TRP A 135 4.71 -14.45 12.54
CA TRP A 135 4.56 -14.37 11.08
C TRP A 135 4.90 -15.67 10.34
N THR A 136 5.48 -16.65 11.03
CA THR A 136 5.69 -18.01 10.52
C THR A 136 5.29 -19.02 11.59
N PHE A 137 4.05 -18.91 12.07
CA PHE A 137 3.43 -20.08 12.68
C PHE A 137 2.92 -20.95 11.52
N PRO A 138 3.60 -22.07 11.22
CA PRO A 138 3.06 -23.07 10.31
C PRO A 138 1.80 -23.64 10.98
N VAL A 139 0.62 -23.33 10.43
CA VAL A 139 -0.66 -23.78 11.00
C VAL A 139 -1.09 -25.14 10.41
N LEU A 140 -0.48 -25.61 9.32
CA LEU A 140 -0.71 -26.97 8.81
C LEU A 140 0.60 -27.70 8.43
N VAL A 141 0.97 -28.62 9.33
CA VAL A 141 1.74 -29.88 9.24
C VAL A 141 2.80 -30.11 8.15
N ASP A 142 3.94 -30.66 8.58
CA ASP A 142 5.06 -31.20 7.78
C ASP A 142 4.59 -32.08 6.59
N GLY A 143 4.53 -31.50 5.39
CA GLY A 143 4.23 -32.19 4.14
C GLY A 143 4.91 -31.53 2.94
N SER A 144 5.16 -32.29 1.87
CA SER A 144 5.93 -31.91 0.68
C SER A 144 5.39 -30.72 -0.13
N LEU A 145 4.22 -30.18 0.24
CA LEU A 145 3.55 -29.05 -0.39
C LEU A 145 3.69 -27.78 0.47
N GLY A 146 4.95 -27.37 0.69
CA GLY A 146 5.37 -26.03 1.12
C GLY A 146 4.43 -25.28 2.07
N VAL A 147 4.82 -25.24 3.35
CA VAL A 147 4.22 -24.46 4.46
C VAL A 147 3.31 -23.32 3.99
N VAL A 148 1.99 -23.57 3.97
CA VAL A 148 1.01 -22.48 3.86
C VAL A 148 1.06 -21.73 5.19
N SER A 149 1.57 -20.51 5.15
CA SER A 149 1.63 -19.62 6.31
C SER A 149 0.21 -19.33 6.82
N ALA A 150 0.05 -19.14 8.13
CA ALA A 150 -1.22 -18.67 8.70
C ALA A 150 -1.75 -17.40 8.01
N ALA A 151 -0.82 -16.55 7.53
CA ALA A 151 -1.12 -15.34 6.76
C ALA A 151 -1.73 -15.65 5.37
N GLU A 152 -1.33 -16.76 4.74
CA GLU A 152 -1.88 -17.17 3.45
C GLU A 152 -3.26 -17.81 3.65
N LEU A 153 -3.46 -18.59 4.72
CA LEU A 153 -4.77 -19.15 5.06
C LEU A 153 -5.80 -18.03 5.34
N ILE A 154 -5.44 -17.03 6.15
CA ILE A 154 -6.34 -15.88 6.39
C ILE A 154 -6.60 -15.08 5.12
N GLY A 155 -5.59 -14.93 4.25
CA GLY A 155 -5.74 -14.29 2.94
C GLY A 155 -6.74 -15.03 2.06
N ILE A 156 -6.62 -16.37 1.96
CA ILE A 156 -7.54 -17.21 1.18
C ILE A 156 -8.96 -17.16 1.75
N ILE A 157 -9.12 -17.22 3.07
CA ILE A 157 -10.44 -17.14 3.72
C ILE A 157 -11.09 -15.78 3.44
N LEU A 158 -10.34 -14.69 3.63
CA LEU A 158 -10.83 -13.34 3.33
C LEU A 158 -11.18 -13.18 1.85
N PHE A 159 -10.40 -13.78 0.95
CA PHE A 159 -10.67 -13.78 -0.48
C PHE A 159 -11.97 -14.52 -0.82
N ILE A 160 -12.22 -15.70 -0.23
CA ILE A 160 -13.46 -16.45 -0.44
C ILE A 160 -14.67 -15.66 0.07
N VAL A 161 -14.57 -15.06 1.27
CA VAL A 161 -15.62 -14.21 1.83
C VAL A 161 -15.90 -13.01 0.91
N PHE A 162 -14.84 -12.40 0.36
CA PHE A 162 -14.95 -11.31 -0.61
C PHE A 162 -15.69 -11.75 -1.89
N VAL A 163 -15.34 -12.89 -2.48
CA VAL A 163 -16.02 -13.41 -3.67
C VAL A 163 -17.50 -13.69 -3.39
N ILE A 164 -17.83 -14.28 -2.23
CA ILE A 164 -19.23 -14.53 -1.85
C ILE A 164 -19.99 -13.21 -1.68
N TRP A 165 -19.38 -12.22 -1.02
CA TRP A 165 -19.96 -10.89 -0.85
C TRP A 165 -20.22 -10.20 -2.18
N ASP A 166 -19.25 -10.22 -3.10
CA ASP A 166 -19.35 -9.63 -4.43
C ASP A 166 -20.49 -10.28 -5.24
N VAL A 167 -20.55 -11.61 -5.26
CA VAL A 167 -21.64 -12.36 -5.91
C VAL A 167 -22.99 -12.03 -5.27
N TYR A 168 -23.05 -11.91 -3.94
CA TYR A 168 -24.27 -11.56 -3.22
C TYR A 168 -24.78 -10.17 -3.61
N VAL A 169 -23.92 -9.15 -3.56
CA VAL A 169 -24.28 -7.77 -3.92
C VAL A 169 -24.68 -7.69 -5.39
N TYR A 170 -23.90 -8.29 -6.28
CA TYR A 170 -24.20 -8.32 -7.71
C TYR A 170 -25.54 -9.00 -8.00
N THR A 171 -25.82 -10.12 -7.34
CA THR A 171 -27.12 -10.81 -7.48
C THR A 171 -28.27 -9.98 -6.91
N ALA A 172 -28.08 -9.32 -5.77
CA ALA A 172 -29.11 -8.49 -5.14
C ALA A 172 -29.46 -7.27 -6.00
N VAL A 173 -28.47 -6.63 -6.63
CA VAL A 173 -28.69 -5.52 -7.58
C VAL A 173 -29.45 -5.98 -8.82
N ILE A 174 -29.08 -7.14 -9.39
CA ILE A 174 -29.79 -7.71 -10.54
C ILE A 174 -31.23 -8.09 -10.19
N LEU A 175 -31.46 -8.72 -9.04
CA LEU A 175 -32.81 -9.05 -8.60
C LEU A 175 -33.64 -7.80 -8.31
N GLY A 176 -33.05 -6.79 -7.67
CA GLY A 176 -33.71 -5.52 -7.40
C GLY A 176 -34.17 -4.83 -8.68
N THR A 177 -33.28 -4.73 -9.67
CA THR A 177 -33.61 -4.15 -10.99
C THR A 177 -34.68 -4.93 -11.75
N LEU A 178 -34.64 -6.28 -11.71
CA LEU A 178 -35.68 -7.12 -12.32
C LEU A 178 -37.05 -7.01 -11.63
N THR A 179 -37.07 -6.68 -10.33
CA THR A 179 -38.31 -6.54 -9.56
C THR A 179 -38.91 -5.15 -9.72
N ASP A 180 -38.08 -4.11 -9.87
CA ASP A 180 -38.51 -2.73 -10.15
C ASP A 180 -39.05 -2.56 -11.58
N ASP A 181 -38.54 -3.33 -12.55
CA ASP A 181 -38.98 -3.29 -13.96
C ASP A 181 -40.30 -4.08 -14.20
N MET A 182 -40.81 -4.79 -13.19
CA MET A 182 -42.12 -5.44 -13.24
C MET A 182 -43.15 -4.62 -12.44
N ASP A 183 -43.82 -3.71 -13.14
CA ASP A 183 -44.99 -3.01 -12.62
C ASP A 183 -46.05 -4.07 -12.26
N PRO A 184 -46.53 -4.16 -11.00
CA PRO A 184 -47.46 -5.21 -10.59
C PRO A 184 -48.73 -5.28 -11.46
N LEU A 185 -49.07 -4.19 -12.15
CA LEU A 185 -50.20 -4.10 -13.07
C LEU A 185 -50.01 -4.92 -14.35
N ASP A 186 -48.79 -5.01 -14.90
CA ASP A 186 -48.54 -5.78 -16.13
C ASP A 186 -48.66 -7.28 -15.90
N LEU A 187 -48.29 -7.75 -14.71
CA LEU A 187 -48.47 -9.14 -14.28
C LEU A 187 -49.96 -9.52 -14.17
N TRP A 188 -50.82 -8.57 -13.76
CA TRP A 188 -52.27 -8.75 -13.76
C TRP A 188 -52.87 -8.69 -15.17
N TYR A 189 -52.37 -7.82 -16.06
CA TYR A 189 -52.84 -7.75 -17.45
C TYR A 189 -52.50 -9.03 -18.23
N ASP A 190 -51.29 -9.57 -18.09
CA ASP A 190 -50.89 -10.81 -18.77
C ASP A 190 -51.63 -12.04 -18.23
N ILE A 191 -51.87 -12.10 -16.92
CA ILE A 191 -52.71 -13.15 -16.33
C ILE A 191 -54.16 -13.01 -16.84
N LEU A 192 -54.75 -11.82 -16.82
CA LEU A 192 -56.12 -11.59 -17.27
C LEU A 192 -56.29 -11.84 -18.78
N LEU A 193 -55.33 -11.44 -19.62
CA LEU A 193 -55.34 -11.70 -21.06
C LEU A 193 -55.18 -13.20 -21.36
N GLY A 194 -54.36 -13.91 -20.58
CA GLY A 194 -54.19 -15.36 -20.68
C GLY A 194 -55.46 -16.16 -20.33
N TRP A 195 -56.32 -15.65 -19.44
CA TRP A 195 -57.59 -16.28 -19.06
C TRP A 195 -58.78 -15.90 -19.97
N VAL A 196 -58.70 -14.76 -20.68
CA VAL A 196 -59.77 -14.29 -21.59
C VAL A 196 -59.64 -14.85 -23.02
N LEU A 197 -58.43 -15.25 -23.42
CA LEU A 197 -58.14 -15.84 -24.73
C LEU A 197 -58.19 -17.38 -24.77
N LEU A 198 -58.62 -18.03 -23.68
CA LEU A 198 -58.87 -19.47 -23.59
C LEU A 198 -60.38 -19.76 -23.45
#